data_AF-A0A9W4NV42-F1
#
_entry.id   AF-A0A9W4NV42-F1
#
_cell.length_a   1.000
_cell.length_b   1.000
_cell.length_c   1.000
_cell.angle_alpha   90.00
_cell.angle_beta   90.00
_cell.angle_gamma   90.00
#
_symmetry.space_group_name_H-M   'P 1'
#
loop_
_entity.id
_entity.type
_entity.pdbx_description
1 polymer ?
#
loop_
_entity_poly.entity_id
_entity_poly.type
_entity_poly.pdbx_seq_one_letter_code
_entity_poly.pdbx_strand_id
1 'polypeptide(L)'
;WRWQREKYVALKINSSSHHSRENAAQAELDILKRIPEADPRHKGFEFVRRPLDSFNLENGLVRHLSLVFEPLREPLWIYRQMFIGDVIPSGVLKILLQMILHGLDYLHPWTQSVRSSTLLWDILEGKKLFKDIHPLKAHEYDELGHLGHISSLLGPPPKELLDKGTRTDLFYDSDGRFKGTNIAPSKFKFEHSIRNLRNEDKRMFIKFVRRMIKWDPEERSTATELLHDPWLYAEWNSMKIELTVRSIRSPKLRMKNAC
;
A
#
# COMPACT_ATOMS: atom_id res chain seq x y z
N TRP A 1 -33.16 16.26 -16.82
CA TRP A 1 -32.15 17.20 -16.28
C TRP A 1 -32.48 17.75 -14.88
N ARG A 2 -33.73 18.11 -14.53
CA ARG A 2 -34.09 18.72 -13.22
C ARG A 2 -34.31 17.77 -12.02
N TRP A 3 -34.09 16.46 -12.17
CA TRP A 3 -34.43 15.46 -11.15
C TRP A 3 -33.25 14.60 -10.67
N GLN A 4 -32.01 14.94 -11.07
CA GLN A 4 -30.84 14.31 -10.45
C GLN A 4 -30.48 15.10 -9.19
N ARG A 5 -30.40 14.41 -8.05
CA ARG A 5 -29.87 14.99 -6.81
C ARG A 5 -28.46 15.53 -7.08
N GLU A 6 -28.20 16.77 -6.70
CA GLU A 6 -26.86 17.34 -6.70
C GLU A 6 -25.93 16.43 -5.88
N LYS A 7 -24.79 16.06 -6.46
CA LYS A 7 -23.79 15.19 -5.83
C LYS A 7 -22.42 15.84 -5.97
N TYR A 8 -21.67 15.85 -4.87
CA TYR A 8 -20.26 16.20 -4.89
C TYR A 8 -19.46 15.09 -5.57
N VAL A 9 -18.51 15.49 -6.42
CA VAL A 9 -17.61 14.60 -7.16
C VAL A 9 -16.17 15.10 -7.09
N ALA A 10 -15.23 14.18 -7.22
CA ALA A 10 -13.83 14.51 -7.46
C ALA A 10 -13.55 14.46 -8.96
N LEU A 11 -13.12 15.59 -9.53
CA LEU A 11 -12.78 15.71 -10.94
C LEU A 11 -11.25 15.67 -11.10
N LYS A 12 -10.75 14.69 -11.87
CA LYS A 12 -9.34 14.63 -12.28
C LYS A 12 -9.24 15.10 -13.72
N ILE A 13 -8.55 16.22 -13.96
CA ILE A 13 -8.31 16.78 -15.28
C ILE A 13 -6.88 16.42 -15.70
N ASN A 14 -6.72 15.62 -16.75
CA ASN A 14 -5.39 15.25 -17.23
C ASN A 14 -4.78 16.36 -18.10
N SER A 15 -3.47 16.58 -17.94
CA SER A 15 -2.71 17.49 -18.79
C SER A 15 -2.41 16.84 -20.14
N SER A 16 -2.58 17.62 -21.20
CA SER A 16 -2.44 17.24 -22.61
C SER A 16 -1.08 17.61 -23.22
N SER A 17 -0.13 18.10 -22.42
CA SER A 17 1.05 18.81 -22.94
C SER A 17 2.08 17.94 -23.69
N HIS A 18 1.87 16.62 -23.83
CA HIS A 18 2.72 15.75 -24.65
C HIS A 18 1.92 14.54 -25.16
N HIS A 19 2.12 14.14 -26.43
CA HIS A 19 1.53 12.92 -27.01
C HIS A 19 1.75 11.65 -26.17
N SER A 20 2.86 11.57 -25.43
CA SER A 20 3.13 10.45 -24.50
C SER A 20 2.17 10.41 -23.30
N ARG A 21 1.67 11.57 -22.83
CA ARG A 21 0.74 11.67 -21.69
C ARG A 21 -0.72 11.49 -22.08
N GLU A 22 -1.09 11.88 -23.30
CA GLU A 22 -2.42 11.60 -23.86
C GLU A 22 -2.67 10.09 -23.93
N ASN A 23 -1.66 9.33 -24.41
CA ASN A 23 -1.69 7.87 -24.40
C ASN A 23 -1.77 7.28 -22.98
N ALA A 24 -1.12 7.90 -22.00
CA ALA A 24 -1.17 7.45 -20.60
C ALA A 24 -2.55 7.68 -19.95
N ALA A 25 -3.19 8.81 -20.24
CA ALA A 25 -4.53 9.12 -19.74
C ALA A 25 -5.59 8.18 -20.33
N GLN A 26 -5.48 7.87 -21.63
CA GLN A 26 -6.36 6.91 -22.28
C GLN A 26 -6.14 5.49 -21.74
N ALA A 27 -4.89 5.07 -21.57
CA ALA A 27 -4.57 3.78 -20.96
C ALA A 27 -5.13 3.66 -19.53
N GLU A 28 -5.07 4.73 -18.73
CA GLU A 28 -5.70 4.77 -17.40
C GLU A 28 -7.22 4.57 -17.49
N LEU A 29 -7.91 5.27 -18.41
CA LEU A 29 -9.35 5.09 -18.60
C LEU A 29 -9.70 3.66 -19.03
N ASP A 30 -8.93 3.07 -19.95
CA ASP A 30 -9.18 1.73 -20.46
C ASP A 30 -9.03 0.67 -19.36
N ILE A 31 -8.06 0.84 -18.45
CA ILE A 31 -7.93 -0.01 -17.26
C ILE A 31 -9.14 0.19 -16.34
N LEU A 32 -9.47 1.45 -16.04
CA LEU A 32 -10.57 1.79 -15.13
C LEU A 32 -11.95 1.31 -15.61
N LYS A 33 -12.17 1.23 -16.94
CA LYS A 33 -13.40 0.71 -17.53
C LYS A 33 -13.52 -0.81 -17.45
N ARG A 34 -12.41 -1.55 -17.42
CA ARG A 34 -12.40 -3.02 -17.32
C ARG A 34 -12.59 -3.53 -15.90
N ILE A 35 -12.14 -2.77 -14.90
CA ILE A 35 -12.21 -3.15 -13.48
C ILE A 35 -13.66 -3.49 -13.01
N PRO A 36 -14.71 -2.75 -13.36
CA PRO A 36 -16.09 -3.07 -12.95
C PRO A 36 -16.69 -4.32 -13.60
N GLU A 37 -16.14 -4.80 -14.73
CA GLU A 37 -16.71 -5.89 -15.52
C GLU A 37 -16.34 -7.29 -14.99
N ALA A 38 -15.43 -7.39 -14.01
CA ALA A 38 -14.83 -8.66 -13.60
C ALA A 38 -15.74 -9.51 -12.69
N ASP A 39 -15.94 -9.11 -11.42
CA ASP A 39 -16.85 -9.80 -10.50
C ASP A 39 -17.28 -8.90 -9.32
N PRO A 40 -18.51 -8.35 -9.34
CA PRO A 40 -19.04 -7.54 -8.25
C PRO A 40 -19.18 -8.27 -6.91
N ARG A 41 -19.11 -9.60 -6.88
CA ARG A 41 -19.23 -10.41 -5.66
C ARG A 41 -17.89 -10.58 -4.94
N HIS A 42 -16.78 -10.20 -5.58
CA HIS A 42 -15.47 -10.28 -4.97
C HIS A 42 -15.34 -9.28 -3.81
N LYS A 43 -14.80 -9.70 -2.66
CA LYS A 43 -14.66 -8.84 -1.46
C LYS A 43 -13.84 -7.57 -1.71
N GLY A 44 -12.92 -7.63 -2.67
CA GLY A 44 -12.11 -6.50 -3.09
C GLY A 44 -12.81 -5.45 -3.93
N PHE A 45 -13.99 -5.75 -4.48
CA PHE A 45 -14.72 -4.86 -5.39
C PHE A 45 -15.01 -3.49 -4.76
N GLU A 46 -15.35 -3.46 -3.46
CA GLU A 46 -15.66 -2.22 -2.73
C GLU A 46 -14.42 -1.37 -2.43
N PHE A 47 -13.22 -1.96 -2.44
CA PHE A 47 -11.97 -1.28 -2.10
C PHE A 47 -11.26 -0.71 -3.32
N VAL A 48 -11.77 -0.96 -4.53
CA VAL A 48 -11.21 -0.43 -5.76
C VAL A 48 -12.06 0.72 -6.27
N ARG A 49 -11.40 1.88 -6.43
CA ARG A 49 -12.04 3.09 -6.93
C ARG A 49 -12.41 2.90 -8.41
N ARG A 50 -13.63 3.30 -8.76
CA ARG A 50 -14.16 3.24 -10.12
C ARG A 50 -14.57 4.64 -10.59
N PRO A 51 -14.38 4.96 -11.88
CA PRO A 51 -14.88 6.21 -12.42
C PRO A 51 -16.41 6.18 -12.43
N LEU A 52 -17.02 7.29 -12.03
CA LEU A 52 -18.44 7.54 -12.21
C LEU A 52 -18.75 7.91 -13.67
N ASP A 53 -17.84 8.66 -14.29
CA ASP A 53 -17.97 9.16 -15.66
C ASP A 53 -16.60 9.56 -16.23
N SER A 54 -16.52 9.76 -17.54
CA SER A 54 -15.35 10.27 -18.24
C SER A 54 -15.76 11.14 -19.43
N PHE A 55 -15.15 12.31 -19.58
CA PHE A 55 -15.43 13.23 -20.68
C PHE A 55 -14.19 14.03 -21.09
N ASN A 56 -14.23 14.67 -22.25
CA ASN A 56 -13.15 15.55 -22.71
C ASN A 56 -13.53 17.01 -22.46
N LEU A 57 -12.64 17.75 -21.80
CA LEU A 57 -12.70 19.21 -21.74
C LEU A 57 -11.93 19.78 -22.93
N GLU A 58 -12.59 20.63 -23.71
CA GLU A 58 -11.97 21.32 -24.84
C GLU A 58 -11.57 22.73 -24.42
N ASN A 59 -10.31 23.08 -24.60
CA ASN A 59 -9.81 24.45 -24.44
C ASN A 59 -9.04 24.84 -25.71
N GLY A 60 -9.75 25.45 -26.66
CA GLY A 60 -9.22 25.72 -27.99
C GLY A 60 -8.89 24.43 -28.74
N LEU A 61 -7.65 24.28 -29.18
CA LEU A 61 -7.17 23.08 -29.90
C LEU A 61 -6.83 21.90 -28.99
N VAL A 62 -6.86 22.11 -27.67
CA VAL A 62 -6.35 21.15 -26.70
C VAL A 62 -7.49 20.41 -26.02
N ARG A 63 -7.40 19.08 -26.01
CA ARG A 63 -8.36 18.20 -25.34
C ARG A 63 -7.76 17.63 -24.06
N HIS A 64 -8.52 17.71 -22.98
CA HIS A 64 -8.15 17.20 -21.67
C HIS A 64 -9.12 16.08 -21.26
N LEU A 65 -8.65 14.83 -21.31
CA LEU A 65 -9.41 13.70 -20.79
C LEU A 65 -9.61 13.87 -19.28
N SER A 66 -10.87 13.97 -18.87
CA SER A 66 -11.29 14.21 -17.50
C SER A 66 -12.04 13.01 -16.95
N LEU A 67 -11.71 12.62 -15.73
CA LEU A 67 -12.27 11.48 -15.03
C LEU A 67 -13.04 11.95 -13.80
N VAL A 68 -14.26 11.44 -13.64
CA VAL A 68 -15.15 11.78 -12.52
C VAL A 68 -15.17 10.62 -11.55
N PHE A 69 -15.05 10.91 -10.27
CA PHE A 69 -15.04 9.89 -9.22
C PHE A 69 -15.88 10.31 -8.01
N GLU A 70 -16.27 9.33 -7.20
CA GLU A 70 -16.72 9.62 -5.84
C GLU A 70 -15.60 10.33 -5.05
N PRO A 71 -15.93 11.36 -4.26
CA PRO A 71 -14.98 11.97 -3.33
C PRO A 71 -14.52 10.92 -2.32
N LEU A 72 -13.22 10.76 -2.20
CA LEU A 72 -12.60 9.91 -1.18
C LEU A 72 -12.03 10.78 -0.07
N ARG A 73 -11.72 10.13 1.06
CA ARG A 73 -11.01 10.75 2.17
C ARG A 73 -9.56 11.07 1.81
N GLU A 74 -8.90 11.71 2.76
CA GLU A 74 -7.51 12.07 2.69
C GLU A 74 -6.63 10.83 2.45
N PRO A 75 -5.54 10.97 1.68
CA PRO A 75 -4.57 9.90 1.53
C PRO A 75 -3.94 9.52 2.89
N LEU A 76 -3.47 8.26 3.00
CA LEU A 76 -3.04 7.68 4.28
C LEU A 76 -1.91 8.44 4.98
N TRP A 77 -1.07 9.16 4.23
CA TRP A 77 0.00 9.99 4.77
C TRP A 77 -0.50 11.25 5.51
N ILE A 78 -1.69 11.76 5.16
CA ILE A 78 -2.39 12.81 5.93
C ILE A 78 -3.15 12.14 7.07
N TYR A 79 -3.84 11.03 6.78
CA TYR A 79 -4.64 10.31 7.78
C TYR A 79 -3.83 9.93 9.04
N ARG A 80 -2.55 9.55 8.89
CA ARG A 80 -1.70 9.25 10.05
C ARG A 80 -1.50 10.42 11.02
N GLN A 81 -1.60 11.66 10.54
CA GLN A 81 -1.40 12.88 11.35
C GLN A 81 -2.54 13.07 12.37
N MET A 82 -3.64 12.32 12.22
CA MET A 82 -4.74 12.29 13.17
C MET A 82 -4.40 11.52 14.46
N PHE A 83 -3.28 10.79 14.48
CA PHE A 83 -2.87 9.97 15.61
C PHE A 83 -1.66 10.56 16.34
N ILE A 84 -1.55 10.24 17.63
CA ILE A 84 -0.45 10.71 18.48
C ILE A 84 0.88 10.23 17.90
N GLY A 85 1.75 11.20 17.58
CA GLY A 85 3.09 10.92 17.05
C GLY A 85 3.15 10.54 15.57
N ASP A 86 2.10 10.83 14.78
CA ASP A 86 1.99 10.51 13.35
C ASP A 86 2.04 9.00 13.04
N VAL A 87 1.54 8.18 13.97
CA VAL A 87 1.59 6.71 13.92
C VAL A 87 0.19 6.12 13.94
N ILE A 88 -0.13 5.32 12.91
CA ILE A 88 -1.38 4.56 12.85
C ILE A 88 -1.33 3.41 13.88
N PRO A 89 -2.32 3.28 14.78
CA PRO A 89 -2.42 2.16 15.71
C PRO A 89 -2.48 0.80 15.00
N SER A 90 -1.86 -0.24 15.59
CA SER A 90 -1.78 -1.60 15.00
C SER A 90 -3.14 -2.15 14.56
N GLY A 91 -4.18 -2.01 15.38
CA GLY A 91 -5.54 -2.46 15.02
C GLY A 91 -6.11 -1.76 13.78
N VAL A 92 -5.92 -0.44 13.64
CA VAL A 92 -6.35 0.32 12.47
C VAL A 92 -5.51 -0.06 11.24
N LEU A 93 -4.21 -0.24 11.43
CA LEU A 93 -3.28 -0.66 10.39
C LEU A 93 -3.69 -2.01 9.78
N LYS A 94 -4.02 -3.00 10.61
CA LYS A 94 -4.48 -4.33 10.18
C LYS A 94 -5.75 -4.24 9.32
N ILE A 95 -6.71 -3.38 9.70
CA ILE A 95 -7.93 -3.14 8.92
C ILE A 95 -7.59 -2.51 7.55
N LEU A 96 -6.77 -1.45 7.54
CA LEU A 96 -6.35 -0.80 6.29
C LEU A 96 -5.64 -1.78 5.36
N LEU A 97 -4.74 -2.61 5.90
CA LEU A 97 -4.04 -3.64 5.15
C LEU A 97 -4.99 -4.69 4.56
N GLN A 98 -6.01 -5.13 5.32
CA GLN A 98 -7.03 -6.05 4.80
C GLN A 98 -7.79 -5.44 3.62
N MET A 99 -8.21 -4.16 3.74
CA MET A 99 -8.89 -3.45 2.66
C MET A 99 -8.00 -3.36 1.40
N ILE A 100 -6.74 -2.98 1.57
CA ILE A 100 -5.78 -2.85 0.47
C ILE A 100 -5.52 -4.21 -0.17
N LEU A 101 -5.28 -5.26 0.63
CA LEU A 101 -5.02 -6.59 0.12
C LEU A 101 -6.22 -7.16 -0.63
N HIS A 102 -7.45 -6.98 -0.13
CA HIS A 102 -8.65 -7.36 -0.88
C HIS A 102 -8.76 -6.60 -2.21
N GLY A 103 -8.47 -5.30 -2.23
CA GLY A 103 -8.43 -4.51 -3.47
C GLY A 103 -7.37 -5.01 -4.45
N LEU A 104 -6.16 -5.33 -3.98
CA LEU A 104 -5.09 -5.89 -4.80
C LEU A 104 -5.42 -7.29 -5.33
N ASP A 105 -6.05 -8.12 -4.50
CA ASP A 105 -6.52 -9.46 -4.87
C ASP A 105 -7.54 -9.38 -6.02
N TYR A 106 -8.45 -8.40 -5.96
CA TYR A 106 -9.41 -8.13 -7.04
C TYR A 106 -8.76 -7.65 -8.33
N LEU A 107 -7.72 -6.82 -8.22
CA LEU A 107 -7.00 -6.26 -9.36
C LEU A 107 -6.01 -7.23 -10.01
N HIS A 108 -5.61 -8.28 -9.30
CA HIS A 108 -4.57 -9.22 -9.72
C HIS A 108 -4.73 -9.75 -11.16
N PRO A 109 -5.94 -10.13 -11.65
CA PRO A 109 -6.12 -10.60 -13.03
C PRO A 109 -5.79 -9.53 -14.10
N TRP A 110 -5.94 -8.26 -13.76
CA TRP A 110 -5.79 -7.11 -14.65
C TRP A 110 -4.40 -6.48 -14.56
N THR A 111 -3.65 -6.82 -13.51
CA THR A 111 -2.29 -6.35 -13.28
C THR A 111 -1.30 -7.50 -13.40
N GLN A 112 -1.08 -8.01 -14.62
CA GLN A 112 -0.10 -9.09 -14.87
C GLN A 112 1.34 -8.78 -14.39
N SER A 113 1.67 -7.51 -14.07
CA SER A 113 3.00 -7.09 -13.60
C SER A 113 3.05 -6.49 -12.19
N VAL A 114 1.94 -6.37 -11.46
CA VAL A 114 1.91 -5.56 -10.23
C VAL A 114 1.71 -6.45 -9.01
N ARG A 115 2.69 -7.33 -8.75
CA ARG A 115 2.96 -7.90 -7.41
C ARG A 115 3.56 -6.81 -6.49
N SER A 116 2.93 -5.64 -6.42
CA SER A 116 3.50 -4.45 -5.77
C SER A 116 3.32 -4.47 -4.26
N SER A 117 4.22 -5.18 -3.61
CA SER A 117 4.52 -5.02 -2.19
C SER A 117 5.07 -3.64 -1.82
N THR A 118 5.61 -2.89 -2.79
CA THR A 118 6.14 -1.53 -2.59
C THR A 118 5.05 -0.51 -2.25
N LEU A 119 3.86 -0.61 -2.85
CA LEU A 119 2.74 0.30 -2.56
C LEU A 119 2.24 0.18 -1.11
N LEU A 120 2.33 -1.02 -0.53
CA LEU A 120 1.84 -1.29 0.81
C LEU A 120 2.75 -0.70 1.89
N TRP A 121 4.07 -0.66 1.68
CA TRP A 121 4.97 -0.07 2.66
C TRP A 121 4.82 1.46 2.77
N ASP A 122 4.69 2.15 1.65
CA ASP A 122 4.50 3.62 1.63
C ASP A 122 3.26 4.04 2.42
N ILE A 123 2.27 3.15 2.49
CA ILE A 123 1.06 3.28 3.29
C ILE A 123 1.31 3.01 4.79
N LEU A 124 2.14 2.03 5.14
CA LEU A 124 2.31 1.49 6.50
C LEU A 124 3.01 2.44 7.49
N GLU A 125 4.08 3.11 7.08
CA GLU A 125 4.94 3.91 7.99
C GLU A 125 4.83 5.42 7.72
N GLY A 126 4.10 5.83 6.67
CA GLY A 126 4.04 7.20 6.16
C GLY A 126 5.43 7.82 5.87
N LYS A 127 6.46 6.96 5.78
CA LYS A 127 7.79 7.25 5.29
C LYS A 127 7.99 6.28 4.14
N LYS A 128 8.42 6.78 2.99
CA LYS A 128 8.75 5.92 1.85
C LYS A 128 9.79 4.88 2.29
N LEU A 129 9.64 3.61 1.89
CA LEU A 129 10.62 2.55 2.22
C LEU A 129 12.01 2.92 1.71
N PHE A 130 11.99 3.54 0.55
CA PHE A 130 13.12 4.04 -0.18
C PHE A 130 12.86 5.53 -0.41
N LYS A 131 13.78 6.41 0.01
CA LYS A 131 13.59 7.85 -0.14
C LYS A 131 13.44 8.19 -1.62
N ASP A 132 12.39 8.93 -1.97
CA ASP A 132 12.40 9.80 -3.15
C ASP A 132 11.86 11.20 -2.84
N ILE A 133 12.75 12.13 -3.18
CA ILE A 133 12.89 13.58 -3.11
C ILE A 133 11.59 14.42 -3.04
N HIS A 134 11.70 15.52 -2.27
CA HIS A 134 10.80 16.67 -2.28
C HIS A 134 10.41 17.11 -3.71
N PRO A 135 9.15 17.55 -3.95
CA PRO A 135 8.66 17.99 -5.26
C PRO A 135 9.35 19.24 -5.85
N LEU A 136 10.41 19.76 -5.23
CA LEU A 136 11.12 20.98 -5.63
C LEU A 136 12.54 20.73 -6.21
N LYS A 137 13.03 19.48 -6.25
CA LYS A 137 14.30 19.13 -6.91
C LYS A 137 14.09 17.97 -7.86
N ALA A 138 13.78 18.28 -9.11
CA ALA A 138 13.28 17.36 -10.13
C ALA A 138 14.36 16.65 -10.96
N HIS A 139 15.63 16.61 -10.54
CA HIS A 139 16.68 16.05 -11.37
C HIS A 139 17.49 14.98 -10.62
N GLU A 140 17.35 13.76 -11.14
CA GLU A 140 18.01 12.49 -10.83
C GLU A 140 17.45 11.68 -9.65
N TYR A 141 16.72 10.61 -10.03
CA TYR A 141 16.42 9.47 -9.18
C TYR A 141 17.74 8.77 -8.81
N ASP A 142 18.08 8.72 -7.53
CA ASP A 142 19.28 8.04 -7.04
C ASP A 142 19.04 6.53 -7.01
N GLU A 143 19.07 5.91 -8.19
CA GLU A 143 18.90 4.47 -8.41
C GLU A 143 19.85 3.65 -7.53
N LEU A 144 21.08 4.15 -7.38
CA LEU A 144 22.16 3.50 -6.66
C LEU A 144 21.92 3.61 -5.14
N GLY A 145 21.56 4.77 -4.62
CA GLY A 145 21.11 4.91 -3.23
C GLY A 145 19.86 4.06 -2.91
N HIS A 146 18.93 3.94 -3.85
CA HIS A 146 17.74 3.11 -3.69
C HIS A 146 18.10 1.62 -3.62
N LEU A 147 18.91 1.10 -4.54
CA LEU A 147 19.39 -0.29 -4.51
C LEU A 147 20.22 -0.62 -3.26
N GLY A 148 21.01 0.35 -2.77
CA GLY A 148 21.72 0.23 -1.50
C GLY A 148 20.77 0.04 -0.31
N HIS A 149 19.65 0.77 -0.27
CA HIS A 149 18.64 0.59 0.77
C HIS A 149 17.93 -0.77 0.66
N ILE A 150 17.55 -1.22 -0.55
CA ILE A 150 16.95 -2.56 -0.74
C ILE A 150 17.91 -3.64 -0.24
N SER A 151 19.18 -3.56 -0.62
CA SER A 151 20.22 -4.51 -0.20
C SER A 151 20.46 -4.50 1.30
N SER A 152 20.35 -3.34 1.95
CA SER A 152 20.43 -3.26 3.42
C SER A 152 19.25 -3.92 4.14
N LEU A 153 18.08 -3.93 3.49
CA LEU A 153 16.85 -4.50 4.03
C LEU A 153 16.77 -6.02 3.81
N LEU A 154 17.11 -6.47 2.60
CA LEU A 154 16.92 -7.85 2.16
C LEU A 154 18.20 -8.70 2.21
N GLY A 155 19.35 -8.08 2.41
CA GLY A 155 20.65 -8.71 2.13
C GLY A 155 20.99 -8.64 0.63
N PRO A 156 22.13 -9.24 0.23
CA PRO A 156 22.58 -9.19 -1.16
C PRO A 156 21.53 -9.84 -2.10
N PRO A 157 21.37 -9.31 -3.32
CA PRO A 157 20.52 -9.94 -4.32
C PRO A 157 21.06 -11.34 -4.71
N PRO A 158 20.18 -12.29 -5.05
CA PRO A 158 20.59 -13.57 -5.61
C PRO A 158 21.36 -13.39 -6.91
N LYS A 159 22.34 -14.28 -7.16
CA LYS A 159 23.19 -14.18 -8.36
C LYS A 159 22.36 -14.35 -9.63
N GLU A 160 21.37 -15.23 -9.61
CA GLU A 160 20.45 -15.49 -10.73
C GLU A 160 19.67 -14.23 -11.13
N LEU A 161 19.42 -13.33 -10.18
CA LEU A 161 18.78 -12.04 -10.45
C LEU A 161 19.77 -11.07 -11.11
N LEU A 162 21.02 -11.03 -10.63
CA LEU A 162 22.09 -10.22 -11.21
C LEU A 162 22.38 -10.64 -12.65
N ASP A 163 22.45 -11.94 -12.91
CA ASP A 163 22.77 -12.50 -14.23
C ASP A 163 21.67 -12.19 -15.29
N LYS A 164 20.42 -12.04 -14.86
CA LYS A 164 19.29 -11.66 -15.74
C LYS A 164 19.16 -10.15 -15.97
N GLY A 165 19.81 -9.33 -15.14
CA GLY A 165 19.62 -7.88 -15.15
C GLY A 165 20.34 -7.19 -16.31
N THR A 166 19.60 -6.43 -17.12
CA THR A 166 20.17 -5.69 -18.27
C THR A 166 21.05 -4.50 -17.87
N ARG A 167 20.95 -4.04 -16.62
CA ARG A 167 21.67 -2.89 -16.07
C ARG A 167 22.55 -3.27 -14.87
N THR A 168 22.78 -4.56 -14.64
CA THR A 168 23.55 -5.07 -13.48
C THR A 168 24.93 -4.43 -13.40
N ASP A 169 25.62 -4.30 -14.53
CA ASP A 169 26.97 -3.73 -14.61
C ASP A 169 27.06 -2.26 -14.19
N LEU A 170 25.95 -1.52 -14.12
CA LEU A 170 25.94 -0.15 -13.60
C LEU A 170 26.06 -0.12 -12.06
N PHE A 171 25.62 -1.18 -11.38
CA PHE A 171 25.42 -1.20 -9.92
C PHE A 171 26.21 -2.28 -9.19
N TYR A 172 26.63 -3.33 -9.87
CA TYR A 172 27.38 -4.46 -9.30
C TYR A 172 28.64 -4.75 -10.10
N ASP A 173 29.71 -5.15 -9.44
CA ASP A 173 30.93 -5.65 -10.09
C ASP A 173 30.78 -7.12 -10.53
N SER A 174 31.81 -7.62 -11.23
CA SER A 174 31.83 -9.01 -11.74
C SER A 174 31.77 -10.07 -10.63
N ASP A 175 32.13 -9.70 -9.40
CA ASP A 175 32.07 -10.57 -8.23
C ASP A 175 30.71 -10.46 -7.50
N GLY A 176 29.76 -9.69 -8.04
CA GLY A 176 28.42 -9.47 -7.48
C GLY A 176 28.40 -8.49 -6.31
N ARG A 177 29.48 -7.74 -6.07
CA ARG A 177 29.52 -6.72 -5.01
C ARG A 177 28.92 -5.41 -5.51
N PHE A 178 28.17 -4.76 -4.64
CA PHE A 178 27.52 -3.49 -4.94
C PHE A 178 28.57 -2.38 -5.10
N LYS A 179 28.55 -1.68 -6.24
CA LYS A 179 29.50 -0.61 -6.62
C LYS A 179 29.29 0.70 -5.85
N GLY A 180 28.18 0.85 -5.12
CA GLY A 180 27.86 2.08 -4.42
C GLY A 180 28.72 2.34 -3.18
N THR A 181 29.23 3.57 -3.05
CA THR A 181 30.11 4.01 -1.95
C THR A 181 29.38 4.21 -0.62
N ASN A 182 28.06 4.43 -0.66
CA ASN A 182 27.20 4.53 0.52
C ASN A 182 26.37 3.27 0.65
N ILE A 183 26.98 2.20 1.15
CA ILE A 183 26.23 1.15 1.83
C ILE A 183 25.37 1.89 2.87
N ALA A 184 24.03 1.84 2.73
CA ALA A 184 23.13 2.33 3.77
C ALA A 184 23.69 1.80 5.09
N PRO A 185 23.97 2.68 6.07
CA PRO A 185 24.92 2.40 7.14
C PRO A 185 24.65 1.00 7.65
N SER A 186 25.68 0.17 7.79
CA SER A 186 25.63 -1.23 8.28
C SER A 186 24.83 -1.44 9.59
N LYS A 187 24.32 -0.34 10.17
CA LYS A 187 23.42 -0.19 11.30
C LYS A 187 21.92 -0.16 10.95
N PHE A 188 21.49 -0.02 9.70
CA PHE A 188 20.07 -0.07 9.35
C PHE A 188 19.56 -1.51 9.48
N LYS A 189 18.81 -1.75 10.55
CA LYS A 189 18.05 -2.98 10.74
C LYS A 189 16.58 -2.62 10.64
N PHE A 190 15.88 -3.26 9.72
CA PHE A 190 14.43 -3.14 9.55
C PHE A 190 13.67 -3.30 10.87
N GLU A 191 14.13 -4.21 11.71
CA GLU A 191 13.55 -4.48 13.01
C GLU A 191 13.65 -3.26 13.94
N HIS A 192 14.65 -2.39 13.78
CA HIS A 192 14.84 -1.20 14.61
C HIS A 192 14.03 0.02 14.13
N SER A 193 13.55 0.04 12.88
CA SER A 193 12.68 1.11 12.39
C SER A 193 11.25 0.98 12.95
N ILE A 194 10.79 -0.25 13.18
CA ILE A 194 9.46 -0.54 13.74
C ILE A 194 9.48 -0.31 15.26
N ARG A 195 9.14 0.91 15.69
CA ARG A 195 9.11 1.29 17.12
C ARG A 195 7.75 1.11 17.78
N ASN A 196 6.69 1.06 16.98
CA ASN A 196 5.31 1.14 17.45
C ASN A 196 4.70 -0.24 17.76
N LEU A 197 5.26 -1.29 17.18
CA LEU A 197 4.91 -2.68 17.51
C LEU A 197 5.90 -3.22 18.54
N ARG A 198 5.44 -4.08 19.45
CA ARG A 198 6.28 -4.68 20.50
C ARG A 198 6.08 -6.18 20.55
N ASN A 199 7.07 -6.88 21.12
CA ASN A 199 7.02 -8.30 21.47
C ASN A 199 6.54 -9.16 20.29
N GLU A 200 5.53 -10.00 20.56
CA GLU A 200 4.98 -10.96 19.61
C GLU A 200 4.31 -10.30 18.40
N ASP A 201 3.60 -9.19 18.58
CA ASP A 201 2.94 -8.47 17.47
C ASP A 201 3.99 -7.95 16.48
N LYS A 202 5.12 -7.43 16.99
CA LYS A 202 6.26 -7.03 16.15
C LYS A 202 6.87 -8.21 15.39
N ARG A 203 7.07 -9.34 16.08
CA ARG A 203 7.63 -10.56 15.47
C ARG A 203 6.76 -11.07 14.33
N MET A 204 5.45 -11.13 14.56
CA MET A 204 4.46 -11.54 13.56
C MET A 204 4.39 -10.56 12.39
N PHE A 205 4.38 -9.25 12.65
CA PHE A 205 4.42 -8.23 11.60
C PHE A 205 5.67 -8.32 10.73
N ILE A 206 6.86 -8.48 11.33
CA ILE A 206 8.09 -8.63 10.56
C ILE A 206 8.01 -9.87 9.66
N LYS A 207 7.48 -10.99 10.17
CA LYS A 207 7.27 -12.21 9.38
C LYS A 207 6.31 -11.94 8.21
N PHE A 208 5.22 -11.22 8.46
CA PHE A 208 4.25 -10.83 7.44
C PHE A 208 4.89 -9.96 6.34
N VAL A 209 5.59 -8.88 6.70
CA VAL A 209 6.22 -7.97 5.73
C VAL A 209 7.33 -8.66 4.93
N ARG A 210 8.09 -9.58 5.53
CA ARG A 210 9.12 -10.35 4.82
C ARG A 210 8.56 -11.26 3.72
N ARG A 211 7.27 -11.60 3.74
CA ARG A 211 6.60 -12.34 2.64
C ARG A 211 6.25 -11.42 1.46
N MET A 212 6.17 -10.12 1.70
CA MET A 212 5.86 -9.13 0.68
C MET A 212 7.12 -8.60 0.00
N ILE A 213 8.18 -8.36 0.78
CA ILE A 213 9.40 -7.73 0.28
C ILE A 213 10.44 -8.82 -0.01
N LYS A 214 10.54 -9.22 -1.27
CA LYS A 214 11.50 -10.20 -1.81
C LYS A 214 12.17 -9.69 -3.07
N TRP A 215 13.42 -10.08 -3.27
CA TRP A 215 14.21 -9.82 -4.47
C TRP A 215 13.51 -10.40 -5.71
N ASP A 216 13.22 -11.70 -5.67
CA ASP A 216 12.45 -12.37 -6.73
C ASP A 216 10.95 -12.07 -6.56
N PRO A 217 10.28 -11.50 -7.58
CA PRO A 217 8.83 -11.32 -7.58
C PRO A 217 8.03 -12.61 -7.42
N GLU A 218 8.53 -13.76 -7.90
CA GLU A 218 7.84 -15.05 -7.83
C GLU A 218 7.85 -15.65 -6.41
N GLU A 219 8.81 -15.25 -5.56
CA GLU A 219 8.84 -15.64 -4.15
C GLU A 219 7.91 -14.79 -3.26
N ARG A 220 7.32 -13.72 -3.80
CA ARG A 220 6.41 -12.86 -3.04
C ARG A 220 5.07 -13.56 -2.86
N SER A 221 4.57 -13.57 -1.63
CA SER A 221 3.21 -14.06 -1.40
C SER A 221 2.18 -13.21 -2.12
N THR A 222 1.16 -13.87 -2.66
CA THR A 222 0.02 -13.20 -3.31
C THR A 222 -0.83 -12.46 -2.30
N ALA A 223 -1.67 -11.52 -2.76
CA ALA A 223 -2.61 -10.82 -1.90
C ALA A 223 -3.55 -11.81 -1.18
N THR A 224 -4.05 -12.83 -1.89
CA THR A 224 -4.82 -13.94 -1.30
C THR A 224 -4.06 -14.62 -0.15
N GLU A 225 -2.80 -15.01 -0.35
CA GLU A 225 -2.01 -15.71 0.67
C GLU A 225 -1.70 -14.84 1.90
N LEU A 226 -1.56 -13.53 1.69
CA LEU A 226 -1.31 -12.56 2.76
C LEU A 226 -2.57 -12.29 3.57
N LEU A 227 -3.75 -12.31 2.94
CA LEU A 227 -5.04 -12.22 3.61
C LEU A 227 -5.29 -13.37 4.60
N HIS A 228 -4.63 -14.51 4.43
CA HIS A 228 -4.72 -15.63 5.36
C HIS A 228 -3.68 -15.58 6.50
N ASP A 229 -2.84 -14.53 6.56
CA ASP A 229 -1.80 -14.44 7.59
C ASP A 229 -2.41 -14.18 8.99
N PRO A 230 -2.06 -14.99 10.01
CA PRO A 230 -2.60 -14.84 11.36
C PRO A 230 -2.38 -13.45 11.98
N TRP A 231 -1.34 -12.72 11.58
CA TRP A 231 -1.05 -11.40 12.14
C TRP A 231 -2.18 -10.40 11.90
N LEU A 232 -2.85 -10.47 10.76
CA LEU A 232 -3.97 -9.58 10.42
C LEU A 232 -5.17 -9.74 11.36
N TYR A 233 -5.27 -10.87 12.07
CA TYR A 233 -6.41 -11.20 12.93
C TYR A 233 -6.03 -11.39 14.41
N ALA A 234 -4.75 -11.26 14.75
CA ALA A 234 -4.22 -11.59 16.07
C ALA A 234 -4.83 -10.77 17.24
N GLU A 235 -5.48 -9.63 16.96
CA GLU A 235 -6.11 -8.80 18.00
C GLU A 235 -7.60 -9.10 18.26
N TRP A 236 -8.23 -9.94 17.44
CA TRP A 236 -9.63 -10.31 17.66
C TRP A 236 -9.81 -11.31 18.83
N ASN A 237 -8.73 -12.00 19.22
CA ASN A 237 -8.77 -12.98 20.30
C ASN A 237 -8.64 -12.34 21.70
N SER A 238 -7.94 -11.22 21.84
CA SER A 238 -7.81 -10.53 23.13
C SER A 238 -9.08 -9.76 23.51
N MET A 239 -9.81 -9.23 22.52
CA MET A 239 -11.08 -8.52 22.74
C MET A 239 -12.22 -9.47 23.14
N LYS A 240 -12.18 -10.74 22.67
CA LYS A 240 -13.05 -11.82 23.19
C LYS A 240 -12.73 -12.18 24.64
N ILE A 241 -11.45 -12.18 25.02
CA ILE A 241 -11.04 -12.48 26.40
C ILE A 241 -11.48 -11.36 27.35
N GLU A 242 -11.33 -10.07 26.99
CA GLU A 242 -11.79 -8.97 27.85
C GLU A 242 -13.32 -8.91 28.01
N LEU A 243 -14.10 -9.18 26.96
CA LEU A 243 -15.57 -9.23 27.05
C LEU A 243 -16.05 -10.44 27.87
N THR A 244 -15.37 -11.59 27.75
CA THR A 244 -15.68 -12.79 28.54
C THR A 244 -15.28 -12.61 30.01
N VAL A 245 -14.15 -11.95 30.30
CA VAL A 245 -13.71 -11.64 31.67
C VAL A 245 -14.60 -10.60 32.34
N ARG A 246 -15.11 -9.60 31.60
CA ARG A 246 -16.11 -8.64 32.11
C ARG A 246 -17.46 -9.30 32.43
N SER A 247 -17.88 -10.30 31.63
CA SER A 247 -19.10 -11.08 31.90
C SER A 247 -18.99 -11.98 33.14
N ILE A 248 -17.78 -12.40 33.54
CA ILE A 248 -17.56 -13.29 34.69
C ILE A 248 -17.38 -12.51 36.01
N ARG A 249 -17.10 -11.19 35.95
CA ARG A 249 -16.88 -10.32 37.12
C ARG A 249 -18.07 -9.42 37.48
N SER A 250 -19.30 -9.92 37.38
CA SER A 250 -20.45 -9.29 38.04
C SER A 250 -20.91 -10.13 39.24
N PRO A 251 -20.59 -9.73 40.49
CA PRO A 251 -21.16 -10.35 41.67
C PRO A 251 -22.63 -9.95 41.79
N LYS A 252 -23.51 -10.94 42.01
CA LYS A 252 -24.90 -10.78 42.43
C LYS A 252 -25.00 -9.74 43.56
N LEU A 253 -25.57 -8.56 43.30
CA LEU A 253 -26.10 -7.74 44.38
C LEU A 253 -27.51 -8.25 44.74
N ARG A 254 -27.48 -8.95 45.87
CA ARG A 254 -28.56 -9.43 46.72
C ARG A 254 -29.61 -8.33 46.94
N MET A 255 -30.83 -8.53 46.46
CA MET A 255 -32.01 -7.84 46.98
C MET A 255 -32.09 -8.14 48.48
N LYS A 256 -32.04 -7.10 49.32
CA LYS A 256 -32.50 -7.16 50.70
C LYS A 256 -33.79 -6.34 50.77
N ASN A 257 -34.87 -7.05 51.12
CA ASN A 257 -36.14 -6.50 51.56
C ASN A 257 -35.99 -5.86 52.95
N ALA A 258 -37.01 -5.04 53.29
CA ALA A 258 -37.44 -4.47 54.59
C ALA A 258 -37.41 -2.93 54.54
N CYS A 259 -38.44 -2.19 54.90
CA CYS A 259 -39.79 -2.46 55.42
C CYS A 259 -40.65 -1.25 55.01
#